data_AF-A0A8T6MSC6-F1
#
_entry.id   AF-A0A8T6MSC6-F1
#
_cell.length_a   1.000
_cell.length_b   1.000
_cell.length_c   1.000
_cell.angle_alpha   90.00
_cell.angle_beta   90.00
_cell.angle_gamma   90.00
#
_symmetry.space_group_name_H-M   'P 1'
#
loop_
_entity.id
_entity.type
_entity.pdbx_description
1 polymer ?
#
loop_
_entity_poly.entity_id
_entity_poly.type
_entity_poly.pdbx_seq_one_letter_code
_entity_poly.pdbx_strand_id
1 'polypeptide(L)'
;SRKPRPSERDAFLPKLRAGFETRIVPPAEQVVPRMPERLPLVTWLNHVSPEANSIQIEVERRVQKGPPPDPRLRSEWREIYEDLVWSLINDREFVWMP
;
A
#
# COMPACT_ATOMS: atom_id res chain seq x y z
N SER A 1 20.19 -14.94 1.07
CA SER A 1 19.80 -13.54 0.74
C SER A 1 21.03 -12.75 0.33
N ARG A 2 21.00 -12.08 -0.84
CA ARG A 2 22.10 -11.25 -1.36
C ARG A 2 22.12 -9.91 -0.62
N LYS A 3 23.30 -9.39 -0.28
CA LYS A 3 23.44 -8.01 0.25
C LYS A 3 23.48 -7.00 -0.91
N PRO A 4 22.95 -5.77 -0.70
CA PRO A 4 23.02 -4.73 -1.72
C PRO A 4 24.48 -4.34 -2.00
N ARG A 5 24.80 -4.14 -3.27
CA ARG A 5 26.07 -3.61 -3.78
C ARG A 5 26.21 -2.13 -3.40
N PRO A 6 27.43 -1.57 -3.34
CA PRO A 6 27.64 -0.15 -3.11
C PRO A 6 26.85 0.74 -4.10
N SER A 7 26.89 0.41 -5.40
CA SER A 7 26.16 1.16 -6.43
C SER A 7 24.65 1.19 -6.22
N GLU A 8 24.07 0.08 -5.76
CA GLU A 8 22.63 -0.01 -5.45
C GLU A 8 22.29 0.87 -4.24
N ARG A 9 23.15 0.86 -3.22
CA ARG A 9 22.97 1.73 -2.06
C ARG A 9 23.05 3.19 -2.46
N ASP A 10 24.04 3.56 -3.26
CA ASP A 10 24.30 4.95 -3.64
C ASP A 10 23.18 5.51 -4.54
N ALA A 11 22.55 4.66 -5.37
CA ALA A 11 21.40 5.05 -6.20
C ALA A 11 20.16 5.42 -5.38
N PHE A 12 19.93 4.76 -4.24
CA PHE A 12 18.66 4.80 -3.53
C PHE A 12 18.71 5.48 -2.14
N LEU A 13 19.80 5.32 -1.39
CA LEU A 13 19.95 5.87 -0.04
C LEU A 13 19.79 7.39 0.04
N PRO A 14 20.32 8.20 -0.91
CA PRO A 14 20.18 9.66 -0.82
C PRO A 14 18.72 10.11 -0.76
N LYS A 15 17.85 9.50 -1.56
CA LYS A 15 16.41 9.82 -1.59
C LYS A 15 15.70 9.38 -0.31
N LEU A 16 16.01 8.19 0.21
CA LEU A 16 15.40 7.69 1.46
C LEU A 16 15.86 8.45 2.70
N ARG A 17 17.11 8.94 2.72
CA ARG A 17 17.66 9.69 3.86
C ARG A 17 17.00 11.05 4.04
N ALA A 18 16.65 11.72 2.95
CA ALA A 18 15.96 13.00 2.99
C ALA A 18 14.61 12.81 3.71
N GLY A 19 14.44 13.47 4.87
CA GLY A 19 13.21 13.39 5.67
C GLY A 19 13.06 12.15 6.54
N PHE A 20 14.03 11.23 6.56
CA PHE A 20 13.94 9.99 7.34
C PHE A 20 13.71 10.25 8.84
N GLU A 21 14.49 11.14 9.44
CA GLU A 21 14.40 11.43 10.88
C GLU A 21 13.05 12.03 11.29
N THR A 22 12.40 12.78 10.39
CA THR A 22 11.14 13.48 10.64
C THR A 22 9.94 12.79 9.99
N ARG A 23 10.11 11.57 9.45
CA ARG A 23 9.08 10.87 8.66
C ARG A 23 7.83 10.51 9.45
N ILE A 24 7.96 10.36 10.77
CA ILE A 24 6.85 9.94 11.63
C ILE A 24 5.97 11.13 11.94
N VAL A 25 4.67 11.01 11.67
CA VAL A 25 3.64 11.98 12.05
C VAL A 25 3.40 11.87 13.57
N PRO A 26 3.46 12.96 14.34
CA PRO A 26 3.16 12.93 15.77
C PRO A 26 1.77 12.33 16.04
N PRO A 27 1.59 11.50 17.10
CA PRO A 27 0.30 10.83 17.35
C PRO A 27 -0.91 11.77 17.41
N ALA A 28 -0.73 13.01 17.87
CA ALA A 28 -1.78 14.02 17.94
C ALA A 28 -2.24 14.53 16.56
N GLU A 29 -1.41 14.39 15.53
CA GLU A 29 -1.68 14.80 14.14
C GLU A 29 -2.14 13.62 13.26
N GLN A 30 -2.10 12.38 13.77
CA GLN A 30 -2.48 11.20 13.00
C GLN A 30 -4.01 11.12 12.83
N VAL A 31 -4.47 11.23 11.59
CA VAL A 31 -5.88 11.04 11.24
C VAL A 31 -6.11 9.58 10.85
N VAL A 32 -6.82 8.83 11.69
CA VAL A 32 -7.17 7.44 11.39
C VAL A 32 -8.18 7.41 10.23
N PRO A 33 -7.87 6.74 9.11
CA PRO A 33 -8.80 6.66 8.00
C PRO A 33 -10.08 5.93 8.39
N ARG A 34 -11.24 6.52 8.06
CA ARG A 34 -12.52 5.85 8.26
C ARG A 34 -12.64 4.69 7.29
N MET A 35 -12.72 3.47 7.83
CA MET A 35 -13.01 2.29 7.03
C MET A 35 -14.44 2.36 6.49
N PRO A 36 -14.68 2.00 5.21
CA PRO A 36 -16.03 1.93 4.68
C PRO A 36 -16.81 0.83 5.40
N GLU A 37 -18.13 1.00 5.49
CA GLU A 37 -19.01 -0.03 6.05
C GLU A 37 -18.90 -1.33 5.27
N ARG A 38 -18.97 -2.46 5.97
CA ARG A 38 -18.91 -3.78 5.33
C ARG A 38 -20.10 -3.94 4.40
N LEU A 39 -19.85 -4.41 3.19
CA LEU A 39 -20.90 -4.79 2.27
C LEU A 39 -21.53 -6.12 2.71
N PRO A 40 -22.81 -6.37 2.38
CA PRO A 40 -23.41 -7.68 2.55
C PRO A 40 -22.61 -8.75 1.81
N LEU A 41 -22.53 -9.95 2.38
CA LEU A 41 -21.79 -11.05 1.78
C LEU A 41 -22.60 -11.68 0.64
N VAL A 42 -21.98 -11.79 -0.54
CA VAL A 42 -22.47 -12.64 -1.61
C VAL A 42 -21.95 -14.05 -1.40
N THR A 43 -22.86 -15.01 -1.37
CA THR A 43 -22.65 -16.44 -1.13
C THR A 43 -23.37 -17.25 -2.20
N TRP A 44 -23.16 -18.57 -2.25
CA TRP A 44 -23.91 -19.46 -3.13
C TRP A 44 -25.43 -19.31 -3.02
N LEU A 45 -25.95 -19.00 -1.82
CA LEU A 45 -27.39 -18.94 -1.56
C LEU A 45 -28.06 -17.69 -2.16
N ASN A 46 -27.32 -16.61 -2.41
CA ASN A 46 -27.87 -15.34 -2.89
C ASN A 46 -27.19 -14.80 -4.16
N HIS A 47 -26.24 -15.53 -4.76
CA HIS A 47 -25.45 -15.04 -5.89
C HIS A 47 -26.24 -14.74 -7.18
N VAL A 48 -27.46 -15.30 -7.32
CA VAL A 48 -28.35 -15.05 -8.47
C VAL A 48 -29.32 -13.89 -8.26
N SER A 49 -29.32 -13.24 -7.09
CA SER A 49 -30.18 -12.09 -6.87
C SER A 49 -29.62 -10.84 -7.56
N PRO A 50 -30.46 -9.93 -8.07
CA PRO A 50 -30.01 -8.70 -8.71
C PRO A 50 -29.07 -7.85 -7.82
N GLU A 51 -29.31 -7.85 -6.51
CA GLU A 51 -28.51 -7.13 -5.52
C GLU A 51 -27.07 -7.66 -5.43
N ALA A 52 -26.85 -8.95 -5.70
CA ALA A 52 -25.52 -9.55 -5.67
C ALA A 52 -24.59 -8.90 -6.70
N ASN A 53 -25.10 -8.56 -7.88
CA ASN A 53 -24.32 -7.88 -8.92
C ASN A 53 -23.90 -6.46 -8.46
N SER A 54 -24.83 -5.69 -7.90
CA SER A 54 -24.52 -4.36 -7.37
C SER A 54 -23.47 -4.39 -6.26
N ILE A 55 -23.53 -5.39 -5.38
CA ILE A 55 -22.52 -5.59 -4.33
C ILE A 55 -21.15 -5.90 -4.94
N GLN A 56 -21.06 -6.80 -5.92
CA GLN A 56 -19.78 -7.17 -6.53
C GLN A 56 -19.13 -6.02 -7.30
N ILE A 57 -19.92 -5.20 -8.00
CA ILE A 57 -19.41 -3.99 -8.66
C ILE A 57 -18.82 -3.01 -7.63
N GLU A 58 -19.49 -2.84 -6.49
CA GLU A 58 -18.99 -1.96 -5.42
C GLU A 58 -17.76 -2.54 -4.71
N VAL A 59 -17.68 -3.88 -4.55
CA VAL A 59 -16.46 -4.57 -4.09
C VAL A 59 -15.30 -4.28 -5.04
N GLU A 60 -15.50 -4.48 -6.34
CA GLU A 60 -14.47 -4.21 -7.36
C GLU A 60 -13.99 -2.76 -7.27
N ARG A 61 -14.92 -1.80 -7.23
CA ARG A 61 -14.60 -0.37 -7.11
C ARG A 61 -13.76 -0.08 -5.86
N ARG A 62 -14.06 -0.71 -4.72
CA ARG A 62 -13.28 -0.55 -3.47
C ARG A 62 -11.91 -1.19 -3.55
N VAL A 63 -11.79 -2.35 -4.19
CA VAL A 63 -10.51 -3.04 -4.41
C VAL A 63 -9.62 -2.21 -5.32
N GLN A 64 -10.15 -1.68 -6.43
CA GLN A 64 -9.40 -0.81 -7.33
C GLN A 64 -8.92 0.48 -6.65
N LYS A 65 -9.70 1.04 -5.72
CA LYS A 65 -9.28 2.20 -4.92
C LYS A 65 -8.15 1.87 -3.93
N GLY A 66 -8.07 0.62 -3.48
CA GLY A 66 -7.09 0.17 -2.50
C GLY A 66 -7.34 0.70 -1.08
N PRO A 67 -6.52 0.25 -0.10
CA PRO A 67 -6.55 0.78 1.25
C PRO A 67 -6.07 2.25 1.28
N PRO A 68 -6.48 3.04 2.27
CA PRO A 68 -5.94 4.39 2.46
C PRO A 68 -4.45 4.33 2.84
N PRO A 69 -3.68 5.39 2.56
CA PRO A 69 -2.27 5.50 2.97
C PRO A 69 -2.07 5.36 4.49
N ASP A 70 -0.89 4.90 4.91
CA ASP A 70 -0.56 4.80 6.34
C ASP A 70 -0.47 6.22 6.95
N PRO A 71 -1.30 6.55 7.96
CA PRO A 71 -1.36 7.90 8.53
C PRO A 71 -0.16 8.24 9.43
N ARG A 72 0.70 7.27 9.74
CA ARG A 72 1.86 7.47 10.64
C ARG A 72 3.06 8.05 9.92
N LEU A 73 3.06 8.05 8.59
CA LEU A 73 4.17 8.56 7.78
C LEU A 73 3.77 9.83 7.05
N ARG A 74 4.67 10.82 7.03
CA ARG A 74 4.52 12.02 6.20
C ARG A 74 4.48 11.62 4.73
N SER A 75 3.53 12.17 3.98
CA SER A 75 3.26 11.82 2.57
C SER A 75 4.51 11.89 1.71
N GLU A 76 5.30 12.95 1.87
CA GLU A 76 6.46 13.24 1.03
C GLU A 76 7.55 12.19 1.18
N TRP A 77 7.71 11.63 2.38
CA TRP A 77 8.68 10.56 2.64
C TRP A 77 8.12 9.18 2.29
N ARG A 78 6.85 8.93 2.66
CA ARG A 78 6.14 7.67 2.42
C ARG A 78 6.14 7.31 0.94
N GLU A 79 5.82 8.26 0.05
CA GLU A 79 5.73 8.02 -1.40
C GLU A 79 7.08 7.57 -1.98
N ILE A 80 8.18 8.24 -1.60
CA ILE A 80 9.54 7.85 -2.02
C ILE A 80 9.87 6.43 -1.55
N TYR A 81 9.50 6.10 -0.31
CA TYR A 81 9.71 4.77 0.24
C TYR A 81 8.89 3.71 -0.50
N GLU A 82 7.62 3.96 -0.74
CA GLU A 82 6.71 3.05 -1.45
C GLU A 82 7.14 2.83 -2.90
N ASP A 83 7.49 3.89 -3.63
CA ASP A 83 8.00 3.79 -5.01
C ASP A 83 9.25 2.93 -5.09
N LEU A 84 10.15 3.06 -4.11
CA LEU A 84 11.36 2.27 -4.02
C LEU A 84 11.06 0.80 -3.73
N VAL A 85 10.20 0.51 -2.75
CA VAL A 85 9.79 -0.87 -2.45
C VAL A 85 9.12 -1.50 -3.67
N TRP A 86 8.20 -0.77 -4.31
CA TRP A 86 7.53 -1.21 -5.53
C TRP A 86 8.52 -1.51 -6.65
N SER A 87 9.50 -0.62 -6.87
CA SER A 87 10.55 -0.82 -7.87
C SER A 87 11.38 -2.07 -7.57
N LEU A 88 11.74 -2.30 -6.30
CA LEU A 88 12.55 -3.45 -5.90
C LEU A 88 11.80 -4.78 -6.05
N ILE A 89 10.53 -4.86 -5.67
CA ILE A 89 9.76 -6.11 -5.79
C ILE A 89 9.39 -6.45 -7.23
N ASN A 90 9.34 -5.44 -8.11
CA ASN A 90 9.08 -5.60 -9.54
C ASN A 90 10.38 -5.66 -10.37
N ASP A 91 11.55 -5.60 -9.73
CA ASP A 91 12.83 -5.72 -10.43
C ASP A 91 13.02 -7.15 -10.95
N ARG A 92 13.65 -7.29 -12.13
CA ARG A 92 13.86 -8.59 -12.78
C ARG A 92 14.81 -9.50 -12.01
N GLU A 93 15.69 -8.94 -11.19
CA GLU A 93 16.59 -9.68 -10.31
C GLU A 93 15.93 -10.04 -8.96
N PHE A 94 14.69 -9.59 -8.70
CA PHE A 94 13.98 -9.93 -7.48
C PHE A 94 13.59 -11.41 -7.48
N VAL A 95 14.15 -12.16 -6.53
CA VAL A 95 13.83 -13.58 -6.33
C VAL A 95 13.01 -13.72 -5.05
N TRP A 96 11.74 -14.09 -5.20
CA TRP A 96 10.89 -14.48 -4.08
C TRP A 96 11.11 -15.96 -3.76
N MET A 97 11.48 -16.28 -2.52
CA MET A 97 11.56 -17.66 -2.04
C MET A 97 10.53 -17.87 -0.90
N PRO A 98 9.57 -18.80 -1.06
CA PRO A 98 8.59 -19.14 -0.01
C PRO A 98 9.22 -19.83 1.20
#